data_AF-A0A285N8W4-F1
#
_entry.id   AF-A0A285N8W4-F1
#
_cell.length_a   1.000
_cell.length_b   1.000
_cell.length_c   1.000
_cell.angle_alpha   90.00
_cell.angle_beta   90.00
_cell.angle_gamma   90.00
#
_symmetry.space_group_name_H-M   'P 1'
#
loop_
_entity.id
_entity.type
_entity.pdbx_description
1 polymer ?
#
loop_
_entity_poly.entity_id
_entity_poly.type
_entity_poly.pdbx_seq_one_letter_code
_entity_poly.pdbx_strand_id
1 'polypeptide(L)'
;MPTDVYVTEGLLDALLDLAAGDDPDRVSAALAVTPASDLDGGVDLDPETPVFTDLFVPRQHRSVNAVFGMDVTTPPHQTQGRFVSHPLGRLDVTKEDDLHEVVLVAIPPWDRDAVAAFDRRGRRRSLVVLDAAPPVDDLDDFEN
;
A
#
# COMPACT_ATOMS: atom_id res chain seq x y z
N MET A 1 -13.91 14.30 -10.03
CA MET A 1 -13.23 12.98 -9.96
C MET A 1 -12.95 12.75 -8.49
N PRO A 2 -13.30 11.58 -7.93
CA PRO A 2 -13.12 11.33 -6.51
C PRO A 2 -11.67 11.61 -6.12
N THR A 3 -11.50 12.34 -5.03
CA THR A 3 -10.21 12.85 -4.55
C THR A 3 -9.57 11.88 -3.57
N ASP A 4 -10.21 10.73 -3.39
CA ASP A 4 -10.06 9.86 -2.25
C ASP A 4 -9.28 8.63 -2.68
N VAL A 5 -8.35 8.24 -1.82
CA VAL A 5 -7.49 7.08 -1.98
C VAL A 5 -8.01 6.03 -1.01
N TYR A 6 -8.36 4.87 -1.56
CA TYR A 6 -8.90 3.76 -0.78
C TYR A 6 -7.82 2.73 -0.52
N VAL A 7 -7.72 2.25 0.72
CA VAL A 7 -6.75 1.24 1.15
C VAL A 7 -7.45 0.24 2.06
N THR A 8 -7.11 -1.04 1.96
CA THR A 8 -7.61 -2.03 2.93
C THR A 8 -6.93 -1.89 4.29
N GLU A 9 -7.64 -2.23 5.37
CA GLU A 9 -7.05 -2.27 6.72
C GLU A 9 -5.81 -3.16 6.78
N GLY A 10 -5.90 -4.36 6.20
CA GLY A 10 -4.80 -5.33 6.19
C GLY A 10 -3.54 -4.82 5.49
N LEU A 11 -3.69 -4.12 4.36
CA LEU A 11 -2.56 -3.49 3.67
C LEU A 11 -1.95 -2.38 4.52
N LEU A 12 -2.79 -1.49 5.07
CA LEU A 12 -2.31 -0.35 5.86
C LEU A 12 -1.49 -0.82 7.07
N ASP A 13 -1.98 -1.83 7.79
CA ASP A 13 -1.27 -2.40 8.94
C ASP A 13 0.07 -3.02 8.51
N ALA A 14 0.09 -3.77 7.40
CA ALA A 14 1.32 -4.36 6.88
C ALA A 14 2.38 -3.30 6.50
N LEU A 15 1.95 -2.16 5.94
CA LEU A 15 2.85 -1.05 5.61
C LEU A 15 3.42 -0.37 6.87
N LEU A 16 2.60 -0.21 7.90
CA LEU A 16 3.02 0.34 9.19
C LEU A 16 3.99 -0.58 9.91
N ASP A 17 3.72 -1.88 9.93
CA ASP A 17 4.61 -2.90 10.50
C ASP A 17 5.95 -2.94 9.75
N LEU A 18 5.93 -2.84 8.42
CA LEU A 18 7.14 -2.75 7.60
C LEU A 18 7.97 -1.51 7.97
N ALA A 19 7.33 -0.34 8.12
CA ALA A 19 8.02 0.90 8.45
C ALA A 19 8.58 0.88 9.88
N ALA A 20 7.83 0.34 10.83
CA ALA A 20 8.28 0.19 12.21
C ALA A 20 9.42 -0.82 12.35
N GLY A 21 9.40 -1.91 11.58
CA GLY A 21 10.41 -2.96 11.62
C GLY A 21 11.79 -2.53 11.09
N ASP A 22 11.81 -1.58 10.15
CA ASP A 22 13.04 -1.03 9.56
C ASP A 22 13.44 0.31 10.17
N ASP A 23 12.70 0.92 11.10
CA ASP A 23 13.10 2.16 11.78
C ASP A 23 14.47 2.00 12.47
N PRO A 24 15.42 2.94 12.28
CA PRO A 24 15.30 4.27 11.67
C PRO A 24 15.62 4.34 10.16
N ASP A 25 15.79 3.20 9.49
CA ASP A 25 16.02 3.14 8.05
C ASP A 25 14.74 3.40 7.26
N ARG A 26 14.92 3.97 6.06
CA ARG A 26 13.83 4.28 5.15
C ARG A 26 13.42 3.04 4.35
N VAL A 27 12.12 2.79 4.29
CA VAL A 27 11.52 1.77 3.42
C VAL A 27 10.70 2.39 2.30
N SER A 28 10.63 1.66 1.18
CA SER A 28 9.73 1.99 0.09
C SER A 28 9.22 0.72 -0.59
N ALA A 29 7.94 0.71 -0.93
CA ALA A 29 7.28 -0.43 -1.58
C ALA A 29 6.39 0.06 -2.72
N ALA A 30 6.30 -0.70 -3.80
CA ALA A 30 5.30 -0.46 -4.84
C ALA A 30 3.95 -0.99 -4.36
N LEU A 31 2.86 -0.31 -4.70
CA LEU A 31 1.51 -0.69 -4.31
C LEU A 31 0.68 -1.03 -5.54
N ALA A 32 -0.09 -2.11 -5.46
CA ALA A 32 -1.08 -2.46 -6.47
C ALA A 32 -2.50 -2.27 -5.94
N VAL A 33 -3.43 -2.20 -6.88
CA VAL A 33 -4.85 -2.00 -6.59
C VAL A 33 -5.67 -3.17 -7.11
N THR A 34 -6.73 -3.48 -6.39
CA THR A 34 -7.80 -4.39 -6.80
C THR A 34 -9.07 -3.56 -7.00
N PRO A 35 -9.86 -3.82 -8.06
CA PRO A 35 -11.17 -3.19 -8.24
C PRO A 35 -12.10 -3.48 -7.06
N ALA A 36 -12.92 -2.50 -6.67
CA ALA A 36 -13.88 -2.67 -5.57
C ALA A 36 -14.85 -3.84 -5.77
N SER A 37 -15.17 -4.21 -7.02
CA SER A 37 -16.00 -5.38 -7.35
C SER A 37 -15.40 -6.71 -6.93
N ASP A 38 -14.07 -6.77 -6.86
CA ASP A 38 -13.30 -8.00 -6.67
C ASP A 38 -12.92 -8.17 -5.19
N LEU A 39 -13.24 -7.18 -4.33
CA LEU A 39 -12.97 -7.25 -2.89
C LEU A 39 -14.04 -8.03 -2.14
N ASP A 40 -13.59 -8.82 -1.17
CA ASP A 40 -14.43 -9.39 -0.14
C ASP A 40 -14.75 -8.34 0.94
N GLY A 41 -15.98 -8.34 1.47
CA GLY A 41 -16.39 -7.44 2.56
C GLY A 41 -17.52 -6.47 2.22
N GLY A 42 -17.96 -6.39 0.95
CA GLY A 42 -19.13 -5.60 0.56
C GLY A 42 -18.94 -4.10 0.68
N VAL A 43 -17.97 -3.56 -0.08
CA VAL A 43 -17.69 -2.11 -0.13
C VAL A 43 -18.77 -1.36 -0.93
N ASP A 44 -19.30 -0.27 -0.37
CA ASP A 44 -20.26 0.61 -1.07
C ASP A 44 -19.51 1.65 -1.92
N LEU A 45 -18.82 1.14 -2.95
CA LEU A 45 -18.04 1.93 -3.91
C LEU A 45 -18.46 1.58 -5.33
N ASP A 46 -18.11 2.45 -6.28
CA ASP A 46 -18.27 2.11 -7.69
C ASP A 46 -17.41 0.86 -8.00
N PRO A 47 -17.93 -0.16 -8.72
CA PRO A 47 -17.23 -1.42 -8.99
C PRO A 47 -15.82 -1.26 -9.56
N GLU A 48 -15.59 -0.22 -10.37
CA GLU A 48 -14.30 0.05 -11.00
C GLU A 48 -13.38 0.92 -10.12
N THR A 49 -13.79 1.25 -8.88
CA THR A 49 -12.99 2.04 -7.96
C THR A 49 -11.72 1.28 -7.57
N PRO A 50 -10.53 1.83 -7.81
CA PRO A 50 -9.28 1.18 -7.42
C PRO A 50 -9.09 1.27 -5.89
N VAL A 51 -8.83 0.14 -5.26
CA VAL A 51 -8.51 0.03 -3.84
C VAL A 51 -7.13 -0.58 -3.67
N PHE A 52 -6.25 0.07 -2.91
CA PHE A 52 -4.94 -0.47 -2.59
C PHE A 52 -5.07 -1.69 -1.67
N THR A 53 -4.53 -2.83 -2.11
CA THR A 53 -4.64 -4.13 -1.44
C THR A 53 -3.30 -4.81 -1.22
N ASP A 54 -2.33 -4.59 -2.12
CA ASP A 54 -1.08 -5.34 -2.17
C ASP A 54 0.14 -4.43 -2.14
N LEU A 55 1.22 -4.92 -1.52
CA LEU A 55 2.52 -4.27 -1.51
C LEU A 55 3.61 -5.18 -2.09
N PHE A 56 4.58 -4.55 -2.76
CA PHE A 56 5.75 -5.21 -3.33
C PHE A 56 7.02 -4.52 -2.83
N VAL A 57 7.76 -5.21 -1.97
CA VAL A 57 9.06 -4.73 -1.47
C VAL A 57 10.18 -5.20 -2.40
N PRO A 58 11.04 -4.29 -2.91
CA PRO A 58 12.21 -4.70 -3.67
C PRO A 58 13.15 -5.54 -2.80
N ARG A 59 13.71 -6.62 -3.38
CA ARG A 59 14.48 -7.69 -2.69
C ARG A 59 15.65 -7.23 -1.79
N GLN A 60 16.04 -5.96 -1.83
CA GLN A 60 17.18 -5.40 -1.08
C GLN A 60 16.83 -5.00 0.36
N HIS A 61 15.54 -4.97 0.75
CA HIS A 61 15.07 -4.59 2.08
C HIS A 61 14.30 -5.75 2.73
N ARG A 62 15.01 -6.85 3.06
CA ARG A 62 14.37 -8.01 3.69
C ARG A 62 14.72 -8.08 5.17
N SER A 63 13.96 -7.36 5.99
CA SER A 63 13.78 -7.70 7.40
C SER A 63 12.96 -9.00 7.49
N VAL A 64 13.48 -9.94 8.27
CA VAL A 64 13.02 -11.33 8.36
C VAL A 64 11.74 -11.47 9.20
N ASN A 65 10.59 -10.97 8.74
CA ASN A 65 9.29 -11.38 9.33
C ASN A 65 8.04 -11.21 8.45
N ALA A 66 8.11 -10.63 7.25
CA ALA A 66 6.94 -10.54 6.38
C ALA A 66 6.87 -11.77 5.46
N VAL A 67 6.24 -12.85 5.93
CA VAL A 67 5.72 -13.92 5.06
C VAL A 67 4.25 -13.61 4.81
N PHE A 68 3.99 -12.63 3.95
CA PHE A 68 2.78 -12.63 3.15
C PHE A 68 3.20 -13.05 1.74
N GLY A 69 2.60 -14.14 1.28
CA GLY A 69 3.01 -14.87 0.10
C GLY A 69 2.90 -14.02 -1.16
N MET A 70 3.84 -14.26 -2.08
CA MET A 70 3.54 -14.76 -3.43
C MET A 70 4.75 -14.43 -4.34
N ASP A 71 5.09 -15.39 -5.20
CA ASP A 71 6.11 -15.24 -6.23
C ASP A 71 5.67 -14.15 -7.23
N VAL A 72 6.49 -13.11 -7.43
CA VAL A 72 6.07 -11.90 -8.16
C VAL A 72 6.63 -11.93 -9.58
N THR A 73 5.92 -12.58 -10.49
CA THR A 73 5.95 -12.18 -11.91
C THR A 73 5.09 -10.92 -12.05
N THR A 74 5.67 -9.73 -11.82
CA THR A 74 4.99 -8.44 -11.91
C THR A 74 4.23 -8.32 -13.24
N PRO A 75 2.88 -8.23 -13.25
CA PRO A 75 2.18 -7.68 -14.40
C PRO A 75 2.50 -6.18 -14.45
N PRO A 76 3.21 -5.67 -15.46
CA PRO A 76 3.78 -4.31 -15.44
C PRO A 76 2.75 -3.16 -15.49
N HIS A 77 1.46 -3.45 -15.36
CA HIS A 77 0.35 -2.49 -15.47
C HIS A 77 -0.49 -2.35 -14.19
N GLN A 78 -0.15 -3.03 -13.08
CA GLN A 78 -0.98 -3.04 -11.87
C GLN A 78 -0.47 -2.16 -10.72
N THR A 79 0.78 -1.71 -10.72
CA THR A 79 1.29 -0.85 -9.64
C THR A 79 0.89 0.60 -9.85
N GLN A 80 -0.14 1.06 -9.15
CA GLN A 80 -0.71 2.41 -9.27
C GLN A 80 -0.23 3.37 -8.17
N GLY A 81 0.50 2.88 -7.17
CA GLY A 81 0.96 3.70 -6.05
C GLY A 81 2.32 3.30 -5.50
N ARG A 82 2.82 4.13 -4.59
CA ARG A 82 4.07 3.93 -3.86
C ARG A 82 3.85 4.18 -2.37
N PHE A 83 4.42 3.34 -1.54
CA PHE A 83 4.58 3.60 -0.11
C PHE A 83 6.00 4.07 0.18
N VAL A 84 6.12 5.03 1.11
CA VAL A 84 7.40 5.57 1.58
C VAL A 84 7.32 5.87 3.08
N SER A 85 8.31 5.39 3.85
CA SER A 85 8.46 5.79 5.25
C SER A 85 9.32 7.04 5.39
N HIS A 86 8.99 7.87 6.38
CA HIS A 86 9.76 9.05 6.77
C HIS A 86 10.06 8.99 8.28
N PRO A 87 11.13 8.28 8.70
CA PRO A 87 11.45 8.07 10.12
C PRO A 87 11.79 9.38 10.87
N LEU A 88 12.11 10.45 10.16
CA LEU A 88 12.34 11.79 10.72
C LEU A 88 11.04 12.59 10.96
N GLY A 89 9.86 12.02 10.73
CA GLY A 89 8.58 12.65 11.06
C GLY A 89 8.03 13.60 9.98
N ARG A 90 8.58 13.59 8.76
CA ARG A 90 8.10 14.45 7.68
C ARG A 90 6.91 13.82 6.96
N LEU A 91 5.70 14.21 7.33
CA LEU A 91 4.46 13.79 6.65
C LEU A 91 4.20 14.62 5.38
N ASP A 92 5.11 14.53 4.41
CA ASP A 92 5.04 15.19 3.11
C ASP A 92 5.89 14.42 2.09
N VAL A 93 5.60 14.58 0.79
CA VAL A 93 6.46 14.03 -0.25
C VAL A 93 7.70 14.92 -0.44
N THR A 94 8.85 14.30 -0.68
CA THR A 94 10.10 14.99 -1.00
C THR A 94 10.48 14.77 -2.46
N LYS A 95 11.47 15.53 -2.95
CA LYS A 95 12.01 15.33 -4.31
C LYS A 95 12.73 13.99 -4.48
N GLU A 96 13.10 13.36 -3.37
CA GLU A 96 13.76 12.05 -3.33
C GLU A 96 12.73 10.92 -3.36
N ASP A 97 11.44 11.24 -3.25
CA ASP A 97 10.36 10.28 -3.35
C ASP A 97 10.08 9.97 -4.80
N ASP A 98 9.98 8.68 -5.08
CA ASP A 98 9.58 8.19 -6.38
C ASP A 98 8.06 8.41 -6.55
N LEU A 99 7.72 9.55 -7.15
CA LEU A 99 6.34 10.06 -7.22
C LEU A 99 5.51 9.28 -8.24
N HIS A 100 4.82 8.26 -7.75
CA HIS A 100 3.74 7.57 -8.44
C HIS A 100 2.45 8.44 -8.49
N GLU A 101 1.41 7.96 -9.17
CA GLU A 101 0.12 8.66 -9.22
C GLU A 101 -0.43 8.95 -7.82
N VAL A 102 -0.30 7.95 -6.93
CA VAL A 102 -0.57 8.04 -5.51
C VAL A 102 0.68 7.64 -4.71
N VAL A 103 1.02 8.43 -3.71
CA VAL A 103 2.09 8.14 -2.75
C VAL A 103 1.51 8.12 -1.34
N LEU A 104 1.63 7.00 -0.66
CA LEU A 104 1.34 6.85 0.77
C LEU A 104 2.60 7.13 1.57
N VAL A 105 2.52 8.09 2.49
CA VAL A 105 3.60 8.44 3.41
C VAL A 105 3.18 8.10 4.83
N ALA A 106 4.01 7.32 5.52
CA ALA A 106 3.89 7.07 6.96
C ALA A 106 5.05 7.68 7.74
N ILE A 107 4.78 8.09 8.98
CA ILE A 107 5.78 8.61 9.92
C ILE A 107 5.65 7.94 11.30
N PRO A 108 6.67 8.00 12.17
CA PRO A 108 6.51 7.62 13.57
C PRO A 108 5.37 8.41 14.25
N PRO A 109 4.60 7.79 15.16
CA PRO A 109 4.86 6.49 15.78
C PRO A 109 4.29 5.28 15.03
N TRP A 110 4.06 5.40 13.71
CA TRP A 110 3.63 4.30 12.83
C TRP A 110 2.22 3.81 13.13
N ASP A 111 1.34 4.74 13.48
CA ASP A 111 -0.10 4.49 13.64
C ASP A 111 -0.89 4.90 12.38
N ARG A 112 -2.16 4.52 12.32
CA ARG A 112 -3.03 4.80 11.17
C ARG A 112 -3.33 6.29 10.98
N ASP A 113 -3.25 7.11 12.03
CA ASP A 113 -3.41 8.57 11.96
C ASP A 113 -2.12 9.26 11.46
N ALA A 114 -0.98 8.57 11.57
CA ALA A 114 0.34 8.99 11.11
C ALA A 114 0.62 8.63 9.64
N VAL A 115 -0.43 8.45 8.84
CA VAL A 115 -0.35 8.15 7.40
C VAL A 115 -1.12 9.19 6.57
N ALA A 116 -0.57 9.56 5.42
CA ALA A 116 -1.24 10.44 4.47
C ALA A 116 -0.99 10.03 3.02
N ALA A 117 -2.02 10.19 2.20
CA ALA A 117 -1.92 10.01 0.75
C ALA A 117 -1.61 11.35 0.06
N PHE A 118 -0.78 11.30 -0.97
CA PHE A 118 -0.41 12.45 -1.79
C PHE A 118 -0.50 12.07 -3.27
N ASP A 119 -0.80 13.05 -4.12
CA ASP A 119 -0.63 12.86 -5.57
C ASP A 119 0.81 13.17 -6.02
N ARG A 120 1.12 12.90 -7.29
CA ARG A 120 2.42 13.24 -7.91
C ARG A 120 2.83 14.71 -7.84
N ARG A 121 1.93 15.63 -7.45
CA ARG A 121 2.21 17.07 -7.26
C ARG A 121 2.40 17.42 -5.78
N GLY A 122 2.39 16.44 -4.88
CA GLY A 122 2.47 16.63 -3.42
C GLY A 122 1.19 17.19 -2.82
N ARG A 123 0.04 17.12 -3.50
CA ARG A 123 -1.23 17.54 -2.91
C ARG A 123 -1.80 16.40 -2.10
N ARG A 124 -2.08 16.66 -0.83
CA ARG A 124 -2.73 15.70 0.07
C ARG A 124 -4.07 15.25 -0.49
N ARG A 125 -4.32 13.94 -0.40
CA ARG A 125 -5.56 13.26 -0.77
C ARG A 125 -6.23 12.72 0.49
N SER A 126 -7.55 12.57 0.42
CA SER A 126 -8.27 11.88 1.49
C SER A 126 -7.84 10.42 1.46
N LEU A 127 -7.45 9.85 2.60
CA LEU A 127 -7.17 8.43 2.72
C LEU A 127 -8.34 7.79 3.44
N VAL A 128 -8.99 6.83 2.79
CA VAL A 128 -10.14 6.10 3.31
C VAL A 128 -9.72 4.65 3.50
N VAL A 129 -9.80 4.19 4.74
CA VAL A 129 -9.47 2.81 5.10
C VAL A 129 -10.75 1.98 5.01
N LEU A 130 -10.67 0.86 4.30
CA LEU A 130 -11.79 -0.05 4.08
C LEU A 130 -11.58 -1.35 4.87
N ASP A 131 -12.63 -1.77 5.57
CA ASP A 131 -12.76 -3.10 6.15
C ASP A 131 -13.15 -4.09 5.03
N ALA A 132 -12.16 -4.37 4.18
CA ALA A 132 -12.29 -5.24 3.02
C ALA A 132 -10.96 -5.96 2.80
N ALA A 133 -11.03 -7.11 2.13
CA ALA A 133 -9.86 -7.92 1.81
C ALA A 133 -9.81 -8.19 0.30
N PRO A 134 -8.60 -8.30 -0.30
CA PRO A 134 -8.48 -8.88 -1.63
C PRO A 134 -9.01 -10.32 -1.61
N PRO A 135 -9.45 -10.85 -2.76
CA PRO A 135 -9.92 -12.22 -2.84
C PRO A 135 -8.76 -13.14 -2.43
N VAL A 136 -9.05 -14.13 -1.59
CA VAL A 136 -8.09 -15.20 -1.34
C VAL A 136 -7.94 -15.99 -2.63
N ASP A 137 -6.80 -15.87 -3.30
CA ASP A 137 -6.42 -16.88 -4.28
C ASP A 137 -6.33 -18.20 -3.52
N ASP A 138 -7.28 -19.11 -3.76
CA ASP A 138 -7.17 -20.50 -3.34
C ASP A 138 -5.88 -21.05 -3.95
N LEU A 139 -4.78 -21.01 -3.20
CA LEU A 139 -3.52 -21.68 -3.52
C LEU A 139 -3.70 -23.20 -3.34
N ASP A 140 -4.62 -23.78 -4.10
CA ASP A 140 -4.91 -25.21 -4.19
C ASP A 140 -4.76 -25.67 -5.65
N ASP A 141 -3.54 -25.62 -6.23
CA ASP A 141 -3.23 -26.50 -7.40
C ASP A 141 -1.73 -26.61 -7.79
N PHE A 142 -0.81 -26.86 -6.84
CA PHE A 142 0.56 -27.28 -7.18
C PHE A 142 0.96 -28.61 -6.52
N GLU A 143 0.07 -29.60 -6.57
CA GLU A 143 0.45 -31.01 -6.40
C GLU A 143 -0.13 -31.85 -7.55
N ASN A 144 0.53 -31.85 -8.71
CA ASN A 144 0.45 -32.98 -9.65
C ASN A 144 1.71 -33.13 -10.51
#